data_AF-M5JN67-F1
#
_entry.id   AF-M5JN67-F1
#
_cell.length_a   1.000
_cell.length_b   1.000
_cell.length_c   1.000
_cell.angle_alpha   90.00
_cell.angle_beta   90.00
_cell.angle_gamma   90.00
#
_symmetry.space_group_name_H-M   'P 1'
#
loop_
_entity.id
_entity.type
_entity.pdbx_description
1 polymer ?
#
loop_
_entity_poly.entity_id
_entity_poly.type
_entity_poly.pdbx_seq_one_letter_code
_entity_poly.pdbx_strand_id
1 'polypeptide(L)'
;MNETREERQRKLDKRIADLRARADAKEAEAKRLRGSVNDDPAFWTQPAYGNAAGRSFARHRDRERNRIIKAGAIAAEARELRERADTLEARGAVMAGDAAAAREAKAAAIAVIVGQVVHTAHYGPRKVLKVNKKTVLVEGSFGPLKIEKQFIVA
;
A
#
# COMPACT_ATOMS: atom_id res chain seq x y z
N MET A 1 -27.16 17.54 -4.07
CA MET A 1 -26.04 18.49 -4.21
C MET A 1 -24.80 17.70 -4.56
N ASN A 2 -24.13 18.03 -5.68
CA ASN A 2 -22.91 17.34 -6.08
C ASN A 2 -21.75 17.87 -5.23
N GLU A 3 -21.14 16.98 -4.45
CA GLU A 3 -19.98 17.26 -3.61
C GLU A 3 -18.81 17.72 -4.49
N THR A 4 -18.20 18.87 -4.16
CA THR A 4 -17.12 19.43 -4.96
C THR A 4 -15.80 18.69 -4.71
N ARG A 5 -14.85 18.78 -5.67
CA ARG A 5 -13.52 18.16 -5.51
C ARG A 5 -12.79 18.69 -4.27
N GLU A 6 -12.97 19.97 -3.97
CA GLU A 6 -12.39 20.62 -2.80
C GLU A 6 -12.96 20.09 -1.49
N GLU A 7 -14.28 19.87 -1.42
CA GLU A 7 -14.93 19.27 -0.25
C GLU A 7 -14.42 17.85 0.00
N ARG A 8 -14.25 17.05 -1.06
CA ARG A 8 -13.67 15.71 -0.95
C ARG A 8 -12.22 15.72 -0.52
N GLN A 9 -11.42 16.66 -1.05
CA GLN A 9 -10.03 16.82 -0.65
C GLN A 9 -9.94 17.19 0.82
N ARG A 10 -10.74 18.15 1.30
CA ARG A 10 -10.79 18.51 2.73
C ARG A 10 -11.17 17.33 3.64
N LYS A 11 -12.12 16.50 3.22
CA LYS A 11 -12.50 15.28 3.96
C LYS A 11 -11.36 14.25 3.99
N LEU A 12 -10.65 14.11 2.87
CA LEU A 12 -9.48 13.24 2.77
C LEU A 12 -8.35 13.73 3.67
N ASP A 13 -8.04 15.03 3.62
CA ASP A 13 -6.98 15.67 4.43
C ASP A 13 -7.27 15.50 5.92
N LYS A 14 -8.53 15.70 6.35
CA LYS A 14 -8.94 15.45 7.73
C LYS A 14 -8.72 13.98 8.13
N ARG A 15 -9.07 13.04 7.25
CA ARG A 15 -8.85 11.61 7.51
C ARG A 15 -7.37 11.25 7.59
N ILE A 16 -6.53 11.84 6.73
CA ILE A 16 -5.07 11.65 6.76
C ILE A 16 -4.51 12.19 8.08
N ALA A 17 -4.93 13.38 8.50
CA ALA A 17 -4.54 13.98 9.77
C ALA A 17 -4.94 13.09 10.97
N ASP A 18 -6.17 12.57 10.98
CA ASP A 18 -6.66 11.66 12.03
C ASP A 18 -5.83 10.35 12.08
N LEU A 19 -5.45 9.80 10.93
CA LEU A 19 -4.60 8.60 10.86
C LEU A 19 -3.19 8.87 11.40
N ARG A 20 -2.59 10.01 11.02
CA ARG A 20 -1.27 10.43 11.51
C ARG A 20 -1.29 10.66 13.03
N ALA A 21 -2.28 11.38 13.54
CA ALA A 21 -2.43 11.60 14.98
C ALA A 21 -2.58 10.29 15.77
N ARG A 22 -3.33 9.32 15.24
CA ARG A 22 -3.46 7.98 15.84
C ARG A 22 -2.14 7.21 15.81
N ALA A 23 -1.39 7.31 14.71
CA ALA A 23 -0.08 6.69 14.60
C ALA A 23 0.90 7.26 15.64
N ASP A 24 0.93 8.58 15.79
CA ASP A 24 1.81 9.26 16.76
C ASP A 24 1.44 8.90 18.20
N ALA A 25 0.15 8.81 18.52
CA ALA A 25 -0.31 8.34 19.83
C ALA A 25 0.13 6.90 20.11
N LYS A 26 0.02 5.99 19.13
CA LYS A 26 0.49 4.60 19.28
C LYS A 26 2.00 4.50 19.39
N GLU A 27 2.74 5.29 18.62
CA GLU A 27 4.21 5.32 18.73
C GLU A 27 4.66 5.82 20.10
N ALA A 28 4.02 6.86 20.64
CA ALA A 28 4.27 7.33 21.99
C ALA A 28 3.95 6.26 23.04
N GLU A 29 2.85 5.52 22.88
CA GLU A 29 2.50 4.39 23.76
C GLU A 29 3.53 3.26 23.68
N ALA A 30 3.94 2.87 22.47
CA ALA A 30 4.96 1.85 22.25
C ALA A 30 6.30 2.25 22.87
N LYS A 31 6.71 3.51 22.70
CA LYS A 31 7.94 4.05 23.30
C LYS A 31 7.86 4.05 24.83
N ARG A 32 6.72 4.41 25.41
CA ARG A 32 6.50 4.36 26.87
C ARG A 32 6.59 2.93 27.40
N LEU A 33 5.95 1.98 26.72
CA LEU A 33 6.00 0.57 27.09
C LEU A 33 7.43 0.02 27.00
N ARG A 34 8.15 0.33 25.91
CA ARG A 34 9.53 -0.13 25.71
C ARG A 34 10.50 0.51 26.72
N GLY A 35 10.36 1.80 27.01
CA GLY A 35 11.21 2.51 27.97
C GLY A 35 11.02 2.08 29.43
N SER A 36 9.98 1.29 29.72
CA SER A 36 9.75 0.70 31.05
C SER A 36 10.38 -0.68 31.24
N VAL A 37 11.03 -1.22 30.20
CA VAL A 37 11.64 -2.56 30.21
C VAL A 37 13.04 -2.50 30.81
N ASN A 38 13.41 -3.56 31.53
CA ASN A 38 14.78 -3.71 32.02
C ASN A 38 15.74 -4.04 30.86
N ASP A 39 16.68 -3.13 30.55
CA ASP A 39 17.68 -3.31 29.50
C ASP A 39 19.00 -3.95 30.02
N ASP A 40 19.08 -4.32 31.30
CA ASP A 40 20.25 -5.00 31.88
C ASP A 40 20.46 -6.40 31.24
N PRO A 41 21.59 -6.66 30.57
CA PRO A 41 21.89 -7.97 30.02
C PRO A 41 21.94 -9.09 31.07
N ALA A 42 22.38 -8.80 32.30
CA ALA A 42 22.45 -9.77 33.38
C ALA A 42 21.06 -10.26 33.78
N PHE A 43 20.08 -9.35 33.82
CA PHE A 43 18.67 -9.70 34.04
C PHE A 43 18.19 -10.73 33.02
N TRP A 44 18.52 -10.57 31.73
CA TRP A 44 18.05 -11.46 30.68
C TRP A 44 18.74 -12.82 30.65
N THR A 45 20.03 -12.85 30.96
CA THR A 45 20.89 -14.02 30.74
C THR A 45 21.06 -14.90 31.98
N GLN A 46 20.83 -14.37 33.19
CA GLN A 46 21.08 -15.16 34.40
C GLN A 46 20.11 -16.35 34.54
N PRO A 47 20.59 -17.53 34.99
CA PRO A 47 19.73 -18.68 35.20
C PRO A 47 18.71 -18.41 36.30
N ALA A 48 17.48 -18.90 36.12
CA ALA A 48 16.50 -18.92 37.20
C ALA A 48 16.67 -20.22 38.00
N TYR A 49 16.97 -20.12 39.29
CA TYR A 49 17.10 -21.28 40.17
C TYR A 49 15.75 -21.96 40.40
N GLY A 50 15.74 -23.27 40.69
CA GLY A 50 14.52 -24.07 40.89
C GLY A 50 13.72 -23.76 42.17
N ASN A 51 14.14 -22.78 42.96
CA ASN A 51 13.48 -22.38 44.21
C ASN A 51 12.35 -21.35 43.97
N ALA A 52 11.63 -20.98 45.03
CA ALA A 52 10.53 -20.03 44.93
C ALA A 52 10.95 -18.65 44.37
N ALA A 53 12.13 -18.16 44.76
CA ALA A 53 12.69 -16.89 44.30
C ALA A 53 13.08 -16.92 42.80
N GLY A 54 13.63 -18.03 42.31
CA GLY A 54 13.94 -18.18 40.89
C GLY A 54 12.68 -18.31 40.03
N ARG A 55 11.60 -18.95 40.54
CA ARG A 55 10.30 -18.98 39.86
C ARG A 55 9.66 -17.59 39.74
N SER A 56 9.71 -16.77 40.79
CA SER A 56 9.21 -15.39 40.73
C SER A 56 10.03 -14.53 39.76
N PHE A 57 11.35 -14.72 39.73
CA PHE A 57 12.24 -14.06 38.78
C PHE A 57 11.95 -14.46 37.33
N ALA A 58 11.76 -15.75 37.03
CA ALA A 58 11.37 -16.22 35.70
C ALA A 58 10.06 -15.58 35.23
N ARG A 59 9.03 -15.55 36.08
CA ARG A 59 7.75 -14.87 35.78
C ARG A 59 7.93 -13.37 35.54
N HIS A 60 8.84 -12.72 36.26
CA HIS A 60 9.16 -11.32 36.04
C HIS A 60 9.74 -11.09 34.64
N ARG A 61 10.71 -11.93 34.22
CA ARG A 61 11.25 -11.90 32.85
C ARG A 61 10.21 -12.15 31.78
N ASP A 62 9.30 -13.10 32.00
CA ASP A 62 8.23 -13.37 31.03
C ASP A 62 7.28 -12.18 30.87
N ARG A 63 6.97 -11.46 31.97
CA ARG A 63 6.21 -10.20 31.90
C ARG A 63 6.95 -9.14 31.11
N GLU A 64 8.26 -8.99 31.31
CA GLU A 64 9.08 -8.06 30.54
C GLU A 64 9.14 -8.44 29.04
N ARG A 65 9.28 -9.73 28.70
CA ARG A 65 9.19 -10.20 27.30
C ARG A 65 7.85 -9.87 26.68
N ASN A 66 6.77 -10.13 27.41
CA ASN A 66 5.42 -9.82 26.93
C ASN A 66 5.22 -8.31 26.72
N ARG A 67 5.83 -7.46 27.55
CA ARG A 67 5.84 -6.00 27.31
C ARG A 67 6.62 -5.63 26.06
N ILE A 68 7.78 -6.22 25.82
CA ILE A 68 8.57 -6.00 24.59
C ILE A 68 7.74 -6.37 23.36
N ILE A 69 7.14 -7.57 23.36
CA ILE A 69 6.30 -8.05 22.24
C ILE A 69 5.12 -7.10 22.03
N LYS A 70 4.43 -6.71 23.10
CA LYS A 70 3.30 -5.78 23.02
C LYS A 70 3.72 -4.41 22.47
N ALA A 71 4.85 -3.86 22.93
CA ALA A 71 5.38 -2.61 22.41
C ALA A 71 5.70 -2.71 20.91
N GLY A 72 6.29 -3.83 20.48
CA GLY A 72 6.55 -4.11 19.07
C GLY A 72 5.27 -4.17 18.22
N ALA A 73 4.23 -4.84 18.71
CA ALA A 73 2.94 -4.91 18.02
C ALA A 73 2.29 -3.53 17.86
N ILE A 74 2.29 -2.70 18.91
CA ILE A 74 1.75 -1.33 18.85
C ILE A 74 2.56 -0.45 17.88
N ALA A 75 3.89 -0.60 17.86
CA ALA A 75 4.75 0.12 16.92
C ALA A 75 4.47 -0.31 15.45
N ALA A 76 4.22 -1.60 15.21
CA ALA A 76 3.82 -2.09 13.89
C ALA A 76 2.48 -1.50 13.45
N GLU A 77 1.48 -1.47 14.33
CA GLU A 77 0.18 -0.84 14.05
C GLU A 77 0.31 0.66 13.76
N ALA A 78 1.20 1.37 14.46
CA ALA A 78 1.48 2.78 14.17
C ALA A 78 2.05 2.97 12.76
N ARG A 79 2.97 2.08 12.34
CA ARG A 79 3.55 2.08 10.99
C ARG A 79 2.50 1.82 9.91
N GLU A 80 1.64 0.83 10.10
CA GLU A 80 0.55 0.53 9.16
C GLU A 80 -0.40 1.74 8.98
N LEU A 81 -0.68 2.46 10.07
CA LEU A 81 -1.50 3.69 10.00
C LEU A 81 -0.82 4.80 9.20
N ARG A 82 0.51 4.95 9.31
CA ARG A 82 1.29 5.90 8.50
C ARG A 82 1.29 5.51 7.03
N GLU A 83 1.59 4.26 6.72
CA GLU A 83 1.57 3.75 5.35
C GLU A 83 0.18 3.92 4.71
N ARG A 84 -0.89 3.70 5.50
CA ARG A 84 -2.26 3.97 5.06
C ARG A 84 -2.54 5.45 4.83
N ALA A 85 -1.98 6.35 5.64
CA ALA A 85 -2.10 7.78 5.43
C ALA A 85 -1.37 8.21 4.16
N ASP A 86 -0.14 7.72 3.94
CA ASP A 86 0.69 8.07 2.79
C ASP A 86 0.09 7.54 1.48
N THR A 87 -0.48 6.34 1.49
CA THR A 87 -1.20 5.80 0.32
C THR A 87 -2.46 6.61 -0.01
N LEU A 88 -3.15 7.16 0.99
CA LEU A 88 -4.29 8.05 0.77
C LEU A 88 -3.86 9.42 0.24
N GLU A 89 -2.75 9.96 0.75
CA GLU A 89 -2.16 11.22 0.27
C GLU A 89 -1.71 11.11 -1.18
N ALA A 90 -0.96 10.05 -1.52
CA ALA A 90 -0.49 9.79 -2.88
C ALA A 90 -1.63 9.60 -3.88
N ARG A 91 -2.75 9.02 -3.45
CA ARG A 91 -3.93 8.81 -4.30
C ARG A 91 -4.72 10.10 -4.54
N GLY A 92 -4.81 10.98 -3.54
CA GLY A 92 -5.60 12.22 -3.59
C GLY A 92 -7.11 12.00 -3.70
N ALA A 93 -7.88 13.10 -3.78
CA ALA A 93 -9.33 13.04 -3.96
C ALA A 93 -9.69 12.52 -5.36
N VAL A 94 -10.42 11.41 -5.39
CA VAL A 94 -10.93 10.79 -6.62
C VAL A 94 -12.37 11.24 -6.89
N MET A 95 -12.61 11.77 -8.07
CA MET A 95 -13.93 12.14 -8.59
C MET A 95 -14.50 11.06 -9.50
N ALA A 96 -15.83 11.05 -9.64
CA ALA A 96 -16.50 10.22 -10.63
C ALA A 96 -16.06 10.71 -12.02
N GLY A 97 -15.47 9.81 -12.83
CA GLY A 97 -14.94 10.14 -14.15
C GLY A 97 -13.41 10.21 -14.22
N ASP A 98 -12.69 10.38 -13.11
CA ASP A 98 -11.21 10.44 -13.12
C ASP A 98 -10.59 9.14 -13.66
N ALA A 99 -11.19 7.99 -13.32
CA ALA A 99 -10.77 6.70 -13.86
C ALA A 99 -11.01 6.58 -15.37
N ALA A 100 -12.08 7.18 -15.89
CA ALA A 100 -12.35 7.20 -17.33
C ALA A 100 -11.38 8.15 -18.05
N ALA A 101 -11.15 9.34 -17.50
CA ALA A 101 -10.17 10.30 -18.01
C ALA A 101 -8.74 9.71 -18.02
N ALA A 102 -8.34 9.00 -16.96
CA ALA A 102 -7.05 8.32 -16.91
C ALA A 102 -6.90 7.21 -17.96
N ARG A 103 -7.98 6.43 -18.22
CA ARG A 103 -7.98 5.44 -19.31
C ARG A 103 -7.87 6.10 -20.68
N GLU A 104 -8.57 7.22 -20.89
CA GLU A 104 -8.49 7.96 -22.14
C GLU A 104 -7.10 8.60 -22.35
N ALA A 105 -6.48 9.14 -21.29
CA ALA A 105 -5.11 9.63 -21.34
C ALA A 105 -4.10 8.54 -21.68
N LYS A 106 -4.22 7.35 -21.08
CA LYS A 106 -3.40 6.18 -21.44
C LYS A 106 -3.63 5.74 -22.89
N ALA A 107 -4.88 5.71 -23.35
CA ALA A 107 -5.20 5.36 -24.73
C ALA A 107 -4.71 6.41 -25.74
N ALA A 108 -4.63 7.69 -25.36
CA ALA A 108 -4.09 8.77 -26.16
C ALA A 108 -2.55 8.75 -26.23
N ALA A 109 -1.88 8.38 -25.14
CA ALA A 109 -0.41 8.29 -25.09
C ALA A 109 0.16 7.18 -26.00
N ILE A 110 -0.62 6.13 -26.29
CA ILE A 110 -0.20 5.04 -27.17
C ILE A 110 -0.46 5.44 -28.63
N ALA A 111 0.55 6.07 -29.24
CA ALA A 111 0.57 6.39 -30.66
C ALA A 111 0.89 5.13 -31.49
N VAL A 112 -0.15 4.45 -31.95
CA VAL A 112 -0.03 3.26 -32.83
C VAL A 112 -0.24 3.68 -34.28
N ILE A 113 0.66 3.28 -35.17
CA ILE A 113 0.56 3.52 -36.61
C ILE A 113 0.14 2.23 -37.34
N VAL A 114 -0.62 2.36 -38.43
CA VAL A 114 -0.98 1.21 -39.28
C VAL A 114 0.28 0.61 -39.89
N GLY A 115 0.42 -0.72 -39.85
CA GLY A 115 1.58 -1.46 -40.34
C GLY A 115 2.68 -1.72 -39.32
N GLN A 116 2.63 -1.10 -38.13
CA GLN A 116 3.55 -1.34 -37.03
C GLN A 116 3.36 -2.75 -36.44
N VAL A 117 4.44 -3.41 -36.03
CA VAL A 117 4.38 -4.63 -35.22
C VAL A 117 4.36 -4.21 -33.75
N VAL A 118 3.28 -4.55 -33.05
CA VAL A 118 3.08 -4.21 -31.64
C VAL A 118 3.00 -5.48 -30.81
N HIS A 119 3.56 -5.44 -29.61
CA HIS A 119 3.45 -6.53 -28.66
C HIS A 119 2.13 -6.42 -27.92
N THR A 120 1.28 -7.42 -28.11
CA THR A 120 0.03 -7.53 -27.38
C THR A 120 0.25 -8.35 -26.13
N ALA A 121 -0.24 -7.89 -24.98
CA ALA A 121 -0.06 -8.57 -23.68
C ALA A 121 -0.46 -10.07 -23.69
N HIS A 122 -1.43 -10.46 -24.52
CA HIS A 122 -1.96 -11.83 -24.57
C HIS A 122 -1.61 -12.63 -25.83
N TYR A 123 -1.17 -11.98 -26.91
CA TYR A 123 -1.09 -12.62 -28.24
C TYR A 123 0.26 -12.43 -28.96
N GLY A 124 1.24 -11.85 -28.28
CA GLY A 124 2.60 -11.66 -28.81
C GLY A 124 2.71 -10.55 -29.86
N PRO A 125 3.81 -10.51 -30.65
CA PRO A 125 4.00 -9.54 -31.73
C PRO A 125 2.98 -9.75 -32.83
N ARG A 126 2.16 -8.73 -33.11
CA ARG A 126 1.17 -8.75 -34.20
C ARG A 126 1.23 -7.45 -35.00
N LYS A 127 0.96 -7.56 -36.31
CA LYS A 127 0.91 -6.40 -37.20
C LYS A 127 -0.43 -5.68 -37.10
N VAL A 128 -0.39 -4.36 -37.08
CA VAL A 128 -1.58 -3.51 -37.02
C VAL A 128 -2.18 -3.35 -38.42
N LEU A 129 -3.44 -3.74 -38.56
CA LEU A 129 -4.20 -3.64 -39.80
C LEU A 129 -5.05 -2.36 -39.86
N LYS A 130 -5.62 -1.94 -38.72
CA LYS A 130 -6.45 -0.73 -38.65
C LYS A 130 -6.38 -0.11 -37.25
N VAL A 131 -6.29 1.22 -37.18
CA VAL A 131 -6.31 1.97 -35.92
C VAL A 131 -7.62 2.76 -35.84
N ASN A 132 -8.40 2.52 -34.78
CA ASN A 132 -9.55 3.35 -34.41
C ASN A 132 -9.20 4.21 -33.17
N LYS A 133 -10.13 5.08 -32.76
CA LYS A 133 -9.93 5.98 -31.59
C LYS A 133 -9.56 5.19 -30.32
N LYS A 134 -10.33 4.15 -29.96
CA LYS A 134 -10.14 3.34 -28.73
C LYS A 134 -9.52 1.96 -28.95
N THR A 135 -9.65 1.40 -30.17
CA THR A 135 -9.27 0.02 -30.47
C THR A 135 -8.34 -0.07 -31.67
N VAL A 136 -7.58 -1.14 -31.76
CA VAL A 136 -6.72 -1.49 -32.88
C VAL A 136 -7.14 -2.87 -33.40
N LEU A 137 -7.19 -3.01 -34.71
CA LEU A 137 -7.34 -4.29 -35.38
C LEU A 137 -5.95 -4.83 -35.68
N VAL A 138 -5.62 -5.99 -35.12
CA VAL A 138 -4.33 -6.67 -35.33
C VAL A 138 -4.55 -7.98 -36.06
N GLU A 139 -3.52 -8.41 -36.78
CA GLU A 139 -3.48 -9.73 -37.41
C GLU A 139 -3.55 -10.83 -36.33
N GLY A 140 -4.39 -11.84 -36.50
CA GLY A 140 -4.53 -12.97 -35.58
C GLY A 140 -4.45 -14.30 -36.31
N SER A 141 -3.98 -15.34 -35.62
CA SER A 141 -3.77 -16.66 -36.22
C SER A 141 -5.05 -17.34 -36.73
N PHE A 142 -6.22 -16.93 -36.22
CA PHE A 142 -7.54 -17.41 -36.62
C PHE A 142 -8.41 -16.33 -37.30
N GLY A 143 -7.80 -15.20 -37.69
CA GLY A 143 -8.48 -14.04 -38.24
C GLY A 143 -8.14 -12.73 -37.51
N PRO A 144 -8.55 -11.57 -38.05
CA PRO A 144 -8.23 -10.26 -37.47
C PRO A 144 -8.92 -10.05 -36.12
N LEU A 145 -8.14 -9.65 -35.11
CA LEU A 145 -8.59 -9.45 -33.73
C LEU A 145 -8.72 -7.97 -33.41
N LYS A 146 -9.81 -7.60 -32.73
CA LYS A 146 -10.04 -6.24 -32.23
C LYS A 146 -9.58 -6.17 -30.77
N ILE A 147 -8.60 -5.31 -30.51
CA ILE A 147 -7.95 -5.18 -29.20
C ILE A 147 -8.02 -3.73 -28.76
N GLU A 148 -8.23 -3.48 -27.47
CA GLU A 148 -8.19 -2.12 -26.95
C GLU A 148 -6.74 -1.63 -26.85
N LYS A 149 -6.51 -0.34 -27.17
CA LYS A 149 -5.16 0.25 -27.18
C LYS A 149 -4.41 0.06 -25.85
N GLN A 150 -5.14 0.00 -24.72
CA GLN A 150 -4.54 -0.18 -23.40
C GLN A 150 -3.82 -1.53 -23.19
N PHE A 151 -4.06 -2.53 -24.04
CA PHE A 151 -3.39 -3.84 -23.98
C PHE A 151 -2.19 -3.95 -24.94
N ILE A 152 -1.84 -2.85 -25.61
CA ILE A 152 -0.69 -2.75 -26.48
C ILE A 152 0.49 -2.27 -25.65
N VAL A 153 1.55 -3.07 -25.63
CA VAL A 153 2.83 -2.70 -25.05
C VAL A 153 3.69 -2.17 -26.20
N ALA A 154 4.09 -0.90 -26.09
CA ALA A 154 5.00 -0.26 -27.04
C ALA A 154 6.43 -0.80 -26.87
#